data_AF-A0A832JHL3-F1
#
_entry.id   AF-A0A832JHL3-F1
#
_cell.length_a   1.000
_cell.length_b   1.000
_cell.length_c   1.000
_cell.angle_alpha   90.00
_cell.angle_beta   90.00
_cell.angle_gamma   90.00
#
_symmetry.space_group_name_H-M   'P 1'
#
loop_
_entity.id
_entity.type
_entity.pdbx_description
1 polymer ?
#
loop_
_entity_poly.entity_id
_entity_poly.type
_entity_poly.pdbx_seq_one_letter_code
_entity_poly.pdbx_strand_id
1 'polypeptide(L)' 'MSPRTLRLLEFDKIQRLLAAQAGSPLGQERALALHPQRDLERIRLWQQETTEARRLLEAYGSIPLEGLHD' A
#
# COMPACT_ATOMS: atom_id res chain seq x y z
N MET A 1 2.52 -15.95 7.32
CA MET A 1 1.24 -16.29 7.98
C MET A 1 0.56 -17.39 7.18
N SER A 2 -0.35 -18.17 7.78
CA SER A 2 -1.05 -19.23 7.03
C SER A 2 -2.15 -18.65 6.12
N PRO A 3 -2.47 -19.28 4.98
CA PRO A 3 -3.61 -18.88 4.13
C PRO A 3 -4.95 -18.93 4.87
N ARG A 4 -5.11 -19.82 5.86
CA ARG A 4 -6.30 -19.87 6.72
C ARG A 4 -6.44 -18.59 7.55
N THR A 5 -5.34 -18.12 8.14
CA THR A 5 -5.32 -16.88 8.94
C THR A 5 -5.69 -15.67 8.09
N LEU A 6 -5.12 -15.54 6.89
CA LEU A 6 -5.42 -14.42 5.99
C LEU A 6 -6.90 -14.38 5.57
N ARG A 7 -7.50 -15.55 5.31
CA ARG A 7 -8.94 -15.64 5.02
C ARG A 7 -9.80 -15.26 6.22
N LEU A 8 -9.46 -15.74 7.42
CA LEU A 8 -10.22 -15.42 8.63
C LEU A 8 -10.18 -13.92 8.98
N LEU A 9 -9.04 -13.27 8.71
CA LEU A 9 -8.87 -11.82 8.89
C LEU A 9 -9.40 -10.99 7.71
N GLU A 10 -9.97 -11.65 6.69
CA GLU A 10 -10.46 -11.01 5.47
C GLU A 10 -9.44 -10.08 4.81
N PHE A 11 -8.16 -10.51 4.80
CA PHE A 11 -7.05 -9.69 4.31
C PHE A 11 -7.22 -9.30 2.83
N ASP A 12 -7.88 -10.14 2.03
CA ASP A 12 -8.22 -9.84 0.64
C ASP A 12 -9.14 -8.62 0.50
N LYS A 13 -10.04 -8.39 1.46
CA LYS A 13 -10.88 -7.20 1.48
C LYS A 13 -10.05 -5.95 1.76
N ILE A 14 -9.07 -6.03 2.67
CA ILE A 14 -8.14 -4.93 2.96
C ILE A 14 -7.34 -4.57 1.71
N GLN A 15 -6.80 -5.56 1.00
CA GLN A 15 -6.09 -5.34 -0.26
C GLN A 15 -6.96 -4.67 -1.32
N ARG A 16 -8.22 -5.11 -1.49
CA ARG A 16 -9.16 -4.50 -2.44
C ARG A 16 -9.51 -3.06 -2.06
N LEU A 17 -9.73 -2.78 -0.78
CA LEU A 17 -10.00 -1.42 -0.29
C LEU A 17 -8.82 -0.49 -0.56
N LEU A 18 -7.59 -0.96 -0.35
CA LEU A 18 -6.38 -0.20 -0.67
C LEU A 18 -6.20 0.00 -2.17
N ALA A 19 -6.38 -1.06 -2.98
CA ALA A 19 -6.26 -0.98 -4.43
C ALA A 19 -7.26 0.03 -5.03
N ALA A 20 -8.49 0.09 -4.50
CA ALA A 20 -9.48 1.07 -4.94
C ALA A 20 -9.07 2.54 -4.70
N GLN A 21 -8.08 2.80 -3.86
CA GLN A 21 -7.52 4.15 -3.61
C GLN A 21 -6.26 4.44 -4.44
N ALA A 22 -5.74 3.47 -5.20
CA ALA A 22 -4.53 3.67 -5.98
C ALA A 22 -4.80 4.50 -7.25
N GLY A 23 -3.94 5.50 -7.50
CA GLY A 23 -4.05 6.41 -8.64
C GLY A 23 -3.56 5.87 -9.98
N SER A 24 -2.99 4.65 -10.04
CA SER A 24 -2.54 4.01 -11.27
C SER A 24 -2.78 2.48 -11.27
N PRO A 25 -2.92 1.85 -12.45
CA PRO A 25 -2.98 0.39 -12.58
C PRO A 25 -1.83 -0.34 -11.88
N LEU A 26 -0.58 0.13 -12.05
CA LEU A 26 0.57 -0.45 -11.34
C LEU A 26 0.41 -0.37 -9.81
N GLY A 27 -0.13 0.73 -9.29
CA GLY A 27 -0.42 0.89 -7.87
C GLY A 27 -1.49 -0.10 -7.38
N GLN A 28 -2.52 -0.34 -8.18
CA GLN A 28 -3.58 -1.33 -7.88
C GLN A 28 -3.01 -2.74 -7.80
N GLU A 29 -2.19 -3.14 -8.79
CA GLU A 29 -1.54 -4.45 -8.81
C GLU A 29 -0.63 -4.64 -7.59
N ARG A 30 0.16 -3.62 -7.23
CA ARG A 30 1.01 -3.65 -6.03
C ARG A 30 0.20 -3.81 -4.75
N ALA A 31 -0.91 -3.09 -4.61
CA ALA A 31 -1.80 -3.20 -3.45
C ALA A 31 -2.41 -4.61 -3.32
N LEU A 32 -2.83 -5.21 -4.44
CA LEU A 32 -3.38 -6.56 -4.46
C LEU A 32 -2.33 -7.66 -4.20
N ALA A 33 -1.05 -7.37 -4.48
CA ALA A 33 0.06 -8.30 -4.25
C ALA A 33 0.63 -8.23 -2.81
N LEU A 34 0.22 -7.27 -1.99
CA LEU A 34 0.76 -7.10 -0.64
C LEU A 34 0.54 -8.33 0.23
N HIS A 35 1.50 -8.67 1.08
CA HIS A 35 1.35 -9.71 2.08
C HIS A 35 2.03 -9.29 3.40
N PRO A 36 1.64 -9.87 4.54
CA PRO A 36 2.31 -9.59 5.81
C PRO A 36 3.82 -9.89 5.71
N GLN A 37 4.64 -8.91 6.06
CA GLN A 37 6.09 -9.02 6.08
C GLN A 37 6.60 -9.51 7.45
N ARG A 38 7.79 -10.12 7.44
CA ARG A 38 8.49 -10.57 8.65
C ARG A 38 9.89 -9.97 8.79
N ASP A 39 10.37 -9.32 7.73
CA ASP A 39 11.62 -8.57 7.74
C ASP A 39 11.38 -7.21 8.37
N LEU A 40 12.05 -6.97 9.50
CA LEU A 40 11.89 -5.75 10.29
C LEU A 40 12.33 -4.50 9.52
N GLU A 41 13.41 -4.59 8.74
CA GLU A 41 13.92 -3.43 8.01
C GLU A 41 12.97 -3.03 6.89
N ARG A 42 12.43 -4.02 6.17
CA ARG A 42 11.37 -3.78 5.17
C ARG A 42 10.11 -3.19 5.79
N ILE A 43 9.68 -3.69 6.95
CA ILE A 43 8.52 -3.15 7.66
C ILE A 43 8.75 -1.68 8.06
N ARG A 44 9.91 -1.36 8.61
CA ARG A 44 10.28 0.01 8.99
C ARG A 44 10.30 0.94 7.79
N LEU A 45 10.93 0.52 6.70
CA LEU A 45 11.00 1.28 5.46
C LEU A 45 9.60 1.62 4.93
N TRP A 46 8.72 0.61 4.77
CA TRP A 46 7.37 0.84 4.26
C TRP A 46 6.52 1.75 5.15
N GLN A 47 6.66 1.64 6.47
CA GLN A 47 5.97 2.53 7.40
C GLN A 47 6.51 3.96 7.33
N GLN A 48 7.82 4.14 7.15
CA GLN A 48 8.43 5.44 6.95
C GLN A 48 7.95 6.08 5.64
N GLU A 49 7.99 5.36 4.53
CA GLU A 49 7.49 5.81 3.21
C GLU A 49 6.01 6.21 3.29
N THR A 50 5.17 5.41 3.95
CA THR A 50 3.75 5.73 4.16
C THR A 50 3.57 7.01 4.99
N THR A 51 4.39 7.19 6.03
CA THR A 51 4.36 8.38 6.89
C THR A 51 4.76 9.63 6.11
N GLU A 52 5.78 9.53 5.26
CA GLU A 52 6.26 10.62 4.41
C GLU A 52 5.21 10.98 3.36
N ALA A 53 4.65 10.00 2.65
CA ALA A 53 3.59 10.22 1.67
C ALA A 53 2.38 10.93 2.28
N ARG A 54 1.98 10.55 3.51
CA ARG A 54 0.91 11.25 4.24
C ARG A 54 1.27 12.70 4.53
N ARG A 55 2.50 12.99 4.98
CA ARG A 55 2.95 14.37 5.25
C ARG A 55 2.95 15.21 3.98
N LEU A 56 3.35 14.63 2.84
CA LEU A 56 3.31 15.32 1.55
C LEU A 56 1.86 15.62 1.13
N LEU A 57 0.94 14.65 1.29
CA LEU A 57 -0.49 14.87 1.06
C LEU A 57 -1.05 16.00 1.95
N GLU A 58 -0.72 16.00 3.24
CA GLU A 58 -1.17 17.04 4.18
C GLU A 58 -0.59 18.41 3.83
N ALA A 59 0.66 18.47 3.36
CA ALA A 59 1.34 19.72 3.03
C ALA A 59 0.93 20.31 1.67
N TYR A 60 0.72 19.46 0.66
CA TYR A 60 0.56 19.89 -0.74
C TYR A 60 -0.83 19.57 -1.32
N GLY A 61 -1.68 18.83 -0.60
CA GLY A 61 -3.04 18.46 -1.04
C GLY A 61 -3.09 17.33 -2.07
N SER A 62 -2.01 17.09 -2.81
CA SER A 62 -1.83 15.95 -3.70
C SER A 62 -0.37 15.47 -3.68
N ILE A 63 -0.14 14.22 -4.08
CA ILE A 63 1.21 13.74 -4.39
C ILE A 63 1.41 13.96 -5.89
N PRO A 64 2.45 14.69 -6.31
CA PRO A 64 2.73 14.95 -7.72
C PRO A 64 3.28 13.67 -8.37
N LEU A 65 2.37 12.75 -8.71
CA LEU A 65 2.65 11.56 -9.53
C LEU A 65 2.39 11.84 -11.03
N GLU A 66 1.97 13.06 -11.37
CA GLU A 66 1.74 13.54 -12.72
C GLU A 66 3.05 13.49 -13.52
N GLY A 67 3.16 12.48 -14.40
CA GLY A 67 4.35 12.20 -15.19
C GLY A 67 4.92 10.79 -14.99
N LEU A 68 4.42 10.05 -14.00
CA LEU A 68 4.63 8.60 -13.95
C LEU A 68 3.69 7.95 -14.95
N HIS A 69 4.27 7.37 -15.99
CA HIS A 69 3.57 6.52 -16.95
C HIS A 69 3.91 5.06 -16.63
N ASP A 70 2.90 4.21 -16.74
CA ASP A 70 3.05 2.74 -16.65
C ASP A 70 3.73 2.20 -17.93
#